data_AF-A0A0K2TEK6-F1
#
_entry.id   AF-A0A0K2TEK6-F1
#
_cell.length_a   1.000
_cell.length_b   1.000
_cell.length_c   1.000
_cell.angle_alpha   90.00
_cell.angle_beta   90.00
_cell.angle_gamma   90.00
#
_symmetry.space_group_name_H-M   'P 1'
#
loop_
_entity.id
_entity.type
_entity.pdbx_description
1 polymer ?
#
loop_
_entity_poly.entity_id
_entity_poly.type
_entity_poly.pdbx_seq_one_letter_code
_entity_poly.pdbx_strand_id
1 'polypeptide(L)'
;STISKYLLLYSLCISIREVFPTTQVCDDHQGKSSKSKYSILKNAVESIRQSCGEICDTGDSKSTKDHEHFLTRTKKINCRALFEESSIERMSEFSYPPQKIPKYLLKDFLYGERVELRDFYLDYDINGKNHALDWNIPLWELYSKLYDENKLPGAYGFETTNEIKRFLQPDIADIRGHHVLIIGSQSPWLEILVLKAGAKHVTTMDYVQINNKNPNVSTITPNSLKEKFLSENITFFDSVISHSSLEHSGLGRYSDALNPWGDLITMAKAWCVVKPLGLALIGVPAGIDRIEFNAHRIYGPLMFSHLFTNWKLKYSELNYSKFNENACSYCYQPVQLFEKMTME
;
A
#
# COMPACT_ATOMS: atom_id res chain seq x y z
N SER A 1 -3.27 18.45 36.43
CA SER A 1 -2.87 17.08 36.00
C SER A 1 -2.75 17.06 34.48
N THR A 2 -1.52 17.16 34.00
CA THR A 2 -1.12 17.54 32.64
C THR A 2 -1.35 16.46 31.57
N ILE A 3 -2.04 15.36 31.93
CA ILE A 3 -2.28 14.20 31.06
C ILE A 3 -3.56 14.40 30.21
N SER A 4 -4.49 15.27 30.61
CA SER A 4 -5.78 15.43 29.91
C SER A 4 -5.75 16.34 28.67
N LYS A 5 -4.67 17.11 28.44
CA LYS A 5 -4.56 18.00 27.27
C LYS A 5 -3.80 17.39 26.08
N TYR A 6 -3.00 16.35 26.29
CA TYR A 6 -2.27 15.67 25.22
C TYR A 6 -3.12 14.62 24.47
N LEU A 7 -4.16 14.07 25.10
CA LEU A 7 -5.08 13.12 24.45
C LEU A 7 -6.13 13.80 23.56
N LEU A 8 -6.43 15.09 23.76
CA LEU A 8 -7.43 15.81 22.96
C LEU A 8 -6.89 16.40 21.64
N LEU A 9 -5.57 16.35 21.42
CA LEU A 9 -4.94 16.80 20.16
C LEU A 9 -4.62 15.65 19.18
N TYR A 10 -4.75 14.40 19.62
CA TYR A 10 -4.48 13.21 18.79
C TYR A 10 -5.75 12.40 18.43
N SER A 11 -6.93 12.88 18.81
CA SER A 11 -8.23 12.25 18.49
C SER A 11 -9.13 13.13 17.61
N LEU A 12 -8.56 14.18 16.98
CA LEU A 12 -9.18 14.75 15.80
C LEU A 12 -8.96 13.77 14.65
N CYS A 13 -9.91 12.85 14.52
CA CYS A 13 -10.63 12.62 13.27
C CYS A 13 -10.13 13.60 12.20
N ILE A 14 -9.41 13.12 11.20
CA ILE A 14 -9.29 13.83 9.92
C ILE A 14 -10.70 13.78 9.32
N SER A 15 -11.59 14.55 9.93
CA SER A 15 -12.86 14.96 9.40
C SER A 15 -12.48 15.78 8.19
N ILE A 16 -12.74 15.17 7.03
CA ILE A 16 -12.86 15.81 5.74
C ILE A 16 -13.72 17.06 5.97
N ARG A 17 -13.07 18.20 6.15
CA ARG A 17 -13.73 19.50 6.06
C ARG A 17 -13.62 19.91 4.61
N GLU A 18 -14.79 19.93 3.99
CA GLU A 18 -15.07 20.59 2.73
C GLU A 18 -14.32 21.92 2.66
N VAL A 19 -13.39 22.00 1.72
CA VAL A 19 -13.01 23.27 1.11
C VAL A 19 -13.19 23.05 -0.37
N PHE A 20 -14.33 23.47 -0.89
CA PHE A 20 -14.45 23.82 -2.30
C PHE A 20 -13.78 25.19 -2.47
N PRO A 21 -12.71 25.32 -3.27
CA PRO A 21 -12.51 26.49 -4.06
C PRO A 21 -12.81 26.14 -5.52
N THR A 22 -13.72 26.94 -6.05
CA THR A 22 -14.01 27.16 -7.47
C THR A 22 -12.82 26.95 -8.38
N THR A 23 -13.08 26.30 -9.51
CA THR A 23 -12.27 26.19 -10.72
C THR A 23 -11.32 27.37 -10.92
N GLN A 24 -10.04 27.17 -10.61
CA GLN A 24 -8.97 28.01 -11.09
C GLN A 24 -7.96 27.11 -11.79
N VAL A 25 -7.97 27.17 -13.12
CA VAL A 25 -6.90 26.62 -13.96
C VAL A 25 -5.67 27.46 -13.65
N CYS A 26 -4.79 26.95 -12.80
CA CYS A 26 -3.51 27.60 -12.52
C CYS A 26 -2.51 27.11 -13.55
N ASP A 27 -2.18 27.98 -14.51
CA ASP A 27 -1.10 27.78 -15.47
C ASP A 27 0.25 27.67 -14.74
N ASP A 28 0.99 26.62 -15.07
CA ASP A 28 2.27 26.22 -14.51
C ASP A 28 3.39 27.12 -15.07
N HIS A 29 3.62 28.28 -14.42
CA HIS A 29 4.73 29.16 -14.77
C HIS A 29 6.04 28.63 -14.17
N GLN A 30 6.89 28.11 -15.06
CA GLN A 30 8.24 27.51 -14.86
C GLN A 30 8.27 25.97 -14.80
N GLY A 31 7.96 25.32 -15.92
CA GLY A 31 8.13 23.87 -16.09
C GLY A 31 8.08 23.44 -17.56
N LYS A 32 8.51 22.19 -17.85
CA LYS A 32 8.35 21.56 -19.18
C LYS A 32 6.90 21.75 -19.65
N SER A 33 6.69 21.97 -20.95
CA SER A 33 5.32 22.08 -21.49
C SER A 33 4.48 20.86 -21.12
N SER A 34 3.18 21.07 -20.88
CA SER A 34 2.23 19.99 -20.56
C SER A 34 2.36 18.79 -21.51
N LYS A 35 2.54 19.04 -22.82
CA LYS A 35 2.78 18.01 -23.84
C LYS A 35 4.02 17.15 -23.57
N SER A 36 5.12 17.76 -23.11
CA SER A 36 6.36 17.06 -22.76
C SER A 36 6.17 16.17 -21.52
N LYS A 37 5.48 16.67 -20.49
CA LYS A 37 5.16 15.91 -19.27
C LYS A 37 4.37 14.63 -19.59
N TYR A 38 3.32 14.73 -20.41
CA TYR A 38 2.55 13.57 -20.84
C TYR A 38 3.34 12.59 -21.73
N SER A 39 4.27 13.08 -22.56
CA SER A 39 5.14 12.18 -23.34
C SER A 39 6.10 11.40 -22.44
N ILE A 40 6.64 12.02 -21.39
CA ILE A 40 7.49 11.35 -20.40
C ILE A 40 6.69 10.27 -19.68
N LEU A 41 5.48 10.61 -19.21
CA LEU A 41 4.59 9.65 -18.56
C LEU A 41 4.27 8.46 -19.48
N LYS A 42 3.92 8.73 -20.74
CA LYS A 42 3.61 7.68 -21.71
C LYS A 42 4.78 6.71 -21.88
N ASN A 43 6.00 7.23 -22.09
CA ASN A 43 7.19 6.40 -22.24
C ASN A 43 7.50 5.60 -20.96
N ALA A 44 7.31 6.22 -19.79
CA ALA A 44 7.50 5.55 -18.50
C ALA A 44 6.55 4.36 -18.33
N VAL A 45 5.25 4.54 -18.61
CA VAL A 45 4.25 3.45 -18.52
C VAL A 45 4.51 2.36 -19.55
N GLU A 46 4.96 2.71 -20.77
CA GLU A 46 5.34 1.72 -21.78
C GLU A 46 6.55 0.87 -21.33
N SER A 47 7.57 1.50 -20.71
CA SER A 47 8.71 0.79 -20.12
C SER A 47 8.28 -0.15 -18.99
N ILE A 48 7.43 0.34 -18.08
CA ILE A 48 6.86 -0.47 -16.98
C ILE A 48 6.14 -1.69 -17.55
N ARG A 49 5.28 -1.51 -18.56
CA ARG A 49 4.53 -2.62 -19.17
C ARG A 49 5.45 -3.72 -19.69
N GLN A 50 6.59 -3.36 -20.29
CA GLN A 50 7.55 -4.32 -20.82
C GLN A 50 8.28 -5.08 -19.70
N SER A 51 8.66 -4.40 -18.62
CA SER A 51 9.45 -4.99 -17.53
C SER A 51 8.62 -5.79 -16.53
N CYS A 52 7.36 -5.42 -16.29
CA CYS A 52 6.51 -6.13 -15.34
C CYS A 52 5.98 -7.48 -15.84
N GLY A 53 6.03 -7.73 -17.15
CA GLY A 53 5.64 -9.00 -17.76
C GLY A 53 4.21 -9.42 -17.39
N GLU A 54 4.04 -10.68 -16.98
CA GLU A 54 2.72 -11.24 -16.68
C GLU A 54 2.02 -10.48 -15.54
N ILE A 55 2.74 -9.84 -14.61
CA ILE A 55 2.12 -9.13 -13.47
C ILE A 55 1.15 -8.05 -13.94
N CYS A 56 1.50 -7.29 -14.98
CA CYS A 56 0.63 -6.26 -15.55
C CYS A 56 -0.48 -6.79 -16.47
N ASP A 57 -0.47 -8.08 -16.80
CA ASP A 57 -1.58 -8.67 -17.56
C ASP A 57 -2.79 -8.87 -16.65
N THR A 58 -3.72 -7.93 -16.72
CA THR A 58 -4.98 -8.00 -15.97
C THR A 58 -6.06 -8.80 -16.70
N GLY A 59 -5.78 -9.42 -17.85
CA GLY A 59 -6.74 -10.21 -18.62
C GLY A 59 -7.23 -11.49 -17.91
N ASP A 60 -8.18 -12.17 -18.55
CA ASP A 60 -8.78 -13.42 -18.06
C ASP A 60 -7.81 -14.61 -18.22
N SER A 61 -6.74 -14.62 -17.43
CA SER A 61 -5.91 -15.81 -17.26
C SER A 61 -6.62 -16.83 -16.36
N LYS A 62 -6.27 -18.12 -16.52
CA LYS A 62 -6.82 -19.22 -15.70
C LYS A 62 -6.66 -18.91 -14.21
N SER A 63 -7.76 -18.69 -13.50
CA SER A 63 -7.78 -18.64 -12.04
C SER A 63 -8.13 -20.02 -11.49
N THR A 64 -7.55 -20.37 -10.34
CA THR A 64 -7.98 -21.52 -9.55
C THR A 64 -8.84 -21.03 -8.40
N LYS A 65 -9.94 -21.73 -8.13
CA LYS A 65 -10.73 -21.48 -6.91
C LYS A 65 -10.00 -22.12 -5.75
N ASP A 66 -9.47 -21.31 -4.84
CA ASP A 66 -8.74 -21.76 -3.65
C ASP A 66 -9.72 -21.89 -2.46
N HIS A 67 -10.59 -20.89 -2.29
CA HIS A 67 -11.72 -20.87 -1.36
C HIS A 67 -12.95 -20.26 -2.04
N GLU A 68 -14.16 -20.50 -1.49
CA GLU A 68 -15.46 -20.35 -2.18
C GLU A 68 -15.72 -19.01 -2.89
N HIS A 69 -14.93 -17.96 -2.61
CA HIS A 69 -15.00 -16.68 -3.29
C HIS A 69 -13.63 -16.01 -3.60
N PHE A 70 -12.50 -16.61 -3.21
CA PHE A 70 -11.17 -16.05 -3.45
C PHE A 70 -10.50 -16.76 -4.63
N LEU A 71 -10.28 -16.00 -5.72
CA LEU A 71 -9.63 -16.48 -6.92
C LEU A 71 -8.11 -16.32 -6.78
N THR A 72 -7.39 -17.43 -6.81
CA THR A 72 -5.92 -17.41 -6.77
C THR A 72 -5.38 -17.40 -8.21
N ARG A 73 -4.34 -16.61 -8.44
CA ARG A 73 -3.62 -16.53 -9.71
C ARG A 73 -2.16 -16.89 -9.51
N THR A 74 -1.61 -17.58 -10.49
CA THR A 74 -0.18 -17.86 -10.57
C THR A 74 0.39 -17.23 -11.82
N LYS A 75 1.46 -16.47 -11.69
CA LYS A 75 2.15 -15.78 -12.78
C LYS A 75 3.66 -15.87 -12.64
N LYS A 76 4.37 -15.87 -13.75
CA LYS A 76 5.83 -15.76 -13.75
C LYS A 76 6.24 -14.35 -13.35
N ILE A 77 7.10 -14.26 -12.32
CA ILE A 77 7.68 -12.99 -11.87
C ILE A 77 9.17 -12.98 -12.21
N ASN A 78 9.58 -11.96 -12.97
CA ASN A 78 11.00 -11.61 -13.10
C ASN A 78 11.35 -10.54 -12.07
N CYS A 79 11.79 -10.98 -10.88
CA CYS A 79 12.12 -10.07 -9.78
C CYS A 79 13.18 -9.04 -10.18
N ARG A 80 14.21 -9.46 -10.90
CA ARG A 80 15.28 -8.57 -11.34
C ARG A 80 14.76 -7.46 -12.26
N ALA A 81 13.93 -7.80 -13.25
CA ALA A 81 13.34 -6.80 -14.14
C ALA A 81 12.46 -5.77 -13.41
N LEU A 82 11.67 -6.21 -12.41
CA LEU A 82 10.85 -5.31 -11.59
C LEU A 82 11.71 -4.33 -10.77
N PHE A 83 12.88 -4.76 -10.30
CA PHE A 83 13.78 -3.88 -9.55
C PHE A 83 14.66 -3.02 -10.47
N GLU A 84 15.06 -3.50 -11.64
CA GLU A 84 15.88 -2.74 -12.59
C GLU A 84 15.10 -1.59 -13.25
N GLU A 85 13.80 -1.77 -13.52
CA GLU A 85 12.96 -0.73 -14.12
C GLU A 85 12.95 0.55 -13.28
N SER A 86 13.47 1.62 -13.87
CA SER A 86 13.63 2.93 -13.21
C SER A 86 12.34 3.74 -13.17
N SER A 87 11.41 3.45 -14.06
CA SER A 87 10.14 4.16 -14.20
C SER A 87 9.15 3.82 -13.08
N ILE A 88 9.29 2.67 -12.40
CA ILE A 88 8.35 2.24 -11.34
C ILE A 88 8.39 3.18 -10.13
N GLU A 89 9.59 3.53 -9.65
CA GLU A 89 9.77 4.40 -8.48
C GLU A 89 9.92 5.88 -8.87
N ARG A 90 9.46 6.24 -10.07
CA ARG A 90 9.60 7.59 -10.62
C ARG A 90 8.61 8.53 -9.92
N MET A 91 9.09 9.74 -9.61
CA MET A 91 8.21 10.84 -9.21
C MET A 91 7.45 11.43 -10.40
N SER A 92 6.30 12.00 -10.12
CA SER A 92 5.45 12.72 -11.07
C SER A 92 6.17 13.93 -11.68
N GLU A 93 5.95 14.19 -12.97
CA GLU A 93 6.38 15.43 -13.63
C GLU A 93 5.38 16.59 -13.39
N PHE A 94 4.21 16.29 -12.83
CA PHE A 94 3.15 17.25 -12.57
C PHE A 94 3.37 17.90 -11.21
N SER A 95 3.17 19.22 -11.16
CA SER A 95 3.31 20.02 -9.93
C SER A 95 2.21 19.71 -8.90
N TYR A 96 1.13 19.07 -9.34
CA TYR A 96 0.01 18.60 -8.53
C TYR A 96 -0.40 17.20 -8.99
N PRO A 97 -1.01 16.40 -8.10
CA PRO A 97 -1.58 15.12 -8.47
C PRO A 97 -2.56 15.28 -9.64
N PRO A 98 -2.50 14.42 -10.68
CA PRO A 98 -3.44 14.51 -11.79
C PRO A 98 -4.88 14.32 -11.29
N GLN A 99 -5.79 15.23 -11.68
CA GLN A 99 -7.22 15.12 -11.35
C GLN A 99 -7.96 14.10 -12.22
N LYS A 100 -7.40 13.75 -13.38
CA LYS A 100 -8.00 12.79 -14.32
C LYS A 100 -6.95 11.83 -14.86
N ILE A 101 -7.37 10.60 -15.10
CA ILE A 101 -6.58 9.60 -15.83
C ILE A 101 -6.47 10.04 -17.30
N PRO A 102 -5.25 10.11 -17.87
CA PRO A 102 -5.08 10.35 -19.30
C PRO A 102 -5.80 9.28 -20.13
N LYS A 103 -6.48 9.68 -21.21
CA LYS A 103 -7.32 8.77 -22.02
C LYS A 103 -6.60 7.48 -22.46
N TYR A 104 -5.30 7.58 -22.78
CA TYR A 104 -4.50 6.44 -23.22
C TYR A 104 -4.16 5.45 -22.11
N LEU A 105 -4.37 5.79 -20.84
CA LEU A 105 -4.17 4.93 -19.67
C LEU A 105 -5.47 4.36 -19.10
N LEU A 106 -6.64 4.88 -19.51
CA LEU A 106 -7.93 4.46 -18.97
C LEU A 106 -8.13 2.95 -19.06
N LYS A 107 -7.81 2.35 -20.22
CA LYS A 107 -7.96 0.91 -20.41
C LYS A 107 -7.11 0.10 -19.43
N ASP A 108 -5.91 0.55 -19.11
CA ASP A 108 -5.03 -0.14 -18.19
C ASP A 108 -5.49 -0.02 -16.73
N PHE A 109 -5.86 1.20 -16.30
CA PHE A 109 -6.40 1.43 -14.96
C PHE A 109 -7.70 0.67 -14.70
N LEU A 110 -8.55 0.56 -15.73
CA LEU A 110 -9.89 -0.02 -15.62
C LEU A 110 -9.93 -1.48 -16.02
N TYR A 111 -8.79 -2.18 -15.99
CA TYR A 111 -8.71 -3.62 -16.26
C TYR A 111 -9.38 -4.00 -17.58
N GLY A 112 -9.14 -3.25 -18.65
CA GLY A 112 -9.83 -3.46 -19.93
C GLY A 112 -11.33 -3.15 -19.87
N GLU A 113 -11.71 -2.10 -19.14
CA GLU A 113 -13.11 -1.61 -18.97
C GLU A 113 -13.99 -2.52 -18.09
N ARG A 114 -13.39 -3.44 -17.32
CA ARG A 114 -14.11 -4.32 -16.37
C ARG A 114 -14.24 -3.74 -14.96
N VAL A 115 -13.56 -2.62 -14.67
CA VAL A 115 -13.54 -1.97 -13.36
C VAL A 115 -14.11 -0.56 -13.47
N GLU A 116 -14.96 -0.17 -12.52
CA GLU A 116 -15.61 1.14 -12.50
C GLU A 116 -14.62 2.26 -12.16
N LEU A 117 -14.79 3.43 -12.77
CA LEU A 117 -14.09 4.67 -12.39
C LEU A 117 -15.06 5.61 -11.67
N ARG A 118 -14.68 6.08 -10.49
CA ARG A 118 -15.37 7.15 -9.77
C ARG A 118 -14.42 8.32 -9.49
N ASP A 119 -14.96 9.52 -9.50
CA ASP A 119 -14.20 10.73 -9.15
C ASP A 119 -14.06 10.82 -7.63
N PHE A 120 -12.82 10.79 -7.14
CA PHE A 120 -12.47 11.11 -5.75
C PHE A 120 -11.06 11.67 -5.71
N TYR A 121 -10.95 12.97 -5.96
CA TYR A 121 -9.67 13.65 -5.97
C TYR A 121 -9.19 14.01 -4.57
N LEU A 122 -7.93 13.71 -4.28
CA LEU A 122 -7.22 14.13 -3.08
C LEU A 122 -5.85 14.66 -3.47
N ASP A 123 -5.52 15.82 -2.92
CA ASP A 123 -4.21 16.45 -3.05
C ASP A 123 -3.50 16.42 -1.69
N TYR A 124 -2.64 15.43 -1.51
CA TYR A 124 -1.75 15.36 -0.36
C TYR A 124 -0.35 15.91 -0.68
N ASP A 125 -0.18 16.57 -1.83
CA ASP A 125 1.07 17.12 -2.35
C ASP A 125 1.06 18.67 -2.42
N ILE A 126 0.24 19.34 -1.61
CA ILE A 126 0.11 20.81 -1.70
C ILE A 126 1.43 21.57 -1.43
N ASN A 127 2.53 20.94 -1.02
CA ASN A 127 3.82 21.64 -0.81
C ASN A 127 5.13 20.83 -0.95
N GLY A 128 5.22 19.76 -1.76
CA GLY A 128 6.49 19.30 -2.36
C GLY A 128 7.78 19.30 -1.50
N LYS A 129 7.68 19.04 -0.20
CA LYS A 129 8.83 18.88 0.70
C LYS A 129 8.56 17.62 1.49
N ASN A 130 9.43 16.63 1.28
CA ASN A 130 9.63 15.48 2.15
C ASN A 130 9.34 15.85 3.61
N HIS A 131 8.10 15.65 4.06
CA HIS A 131 7.82 15.78 5.47
C HIS A 131 8.41 14.52 6.07
N ALA A 132 9.51 14.68 6.81
CA ALA A 132 10.06 13.57 7.54
C ALA A 132 9.09 13.24 8.67
N LEU A 133 8.71 11.97 8.80
CA LEU A 133 7.98 11.51 9.97
C LEU A 133 8.99 11.36 11.12
N ASP A 134 8.63 11.83 12.31
CA ASP A 134 9.48 11.71 13.48
C ASP A 134 8.88 10.73 14.48
N TRP A 135 9.43 9.52 14.50
CA TRP A 135 9.07 8.47 15.46
C TRP A 135 10.05 8.50 16.63
N ASN A 136 9.92 9.56 17.43
CA ASN A 136 10.73 9.81 18.61
C ASN A 136 10.38 8.89 19.79
N ILE A 137 11.25 8.91 20.81
CA ILE A 137 11.12 8.05 21.99
C ILE A 137 9.76 8.23 22.69
N PRO A 138 9.27 9.46 22.97
CA PRO A 138 7.95 9.64 23.58
C PRO A 138 6.79 9.01 22.78
N LEU A 139 6.84 9.05 21.45
CA LEU A 139 5.80 8.41 20.61
C LEU A 139 5.80 6.89 20.79
N TRP A 140 6.99 6.27 20.77
CA TRP A 140 7.17 4.84 21.00
C TRP A 140 6.70 4.42 22.40
N GLU A 141 7.06 5.17 23.44
CA GLU A 141 6.63 4.93 24.81
C GLU A 141 5.11 5.05 24.96
N LEU A 142 4.52 6.08 24.35
CA LEU A 142 3.07 6.27 24.35
C LEU A 142 2.36 5.10 23.67
N TYR A 143 2.78 4.71 22.48
CA TYR A 143 2.12 3.65 21.72
C TYR A 143 2.31 2.28 22.38
N SER A 144 3.48 2.00 22.95
CA SER A 144 3.69 0.79 23.75
C SER A 144 2.76 0.77 24.97
N LYS A 145 2.67 1.87 25.71
CA LYS A 145 1.77 1.98 26.86
C LYS A 145 0.31 1.76 26.45
N LEU A 146 -0.14 2.40 25.37
CA LEU A 146 -1.49 2.22 24.85
C LEU A 146 -1.74 0.77 24.44
N TYR A 147 -0.76 0.10 23.82
CA TYR A 147 -0.87 -1.33 23.51
C TYR A 147 -1.06 -2.18 24.77
N ASP A 148 -0.22 -1.95 25.79
CA ASP A 148 -0.24 -2.72 27.05
C ASP A 148 -1.56 -2.51 27.82
N GLU A 149 -2.19 -1.34 27.68
CA GLU A 149 -3.51 -1.03 28.23
C GLU A 149 -4.69 -1.51 27.36
N ASN A 150 -4.45 -2.14 26.21
CA ASN A 150 -5.45 -2.44 25.17
C ASN A 150 -6.22 -1.20 24.68
N LYS A 151 -5.52 -0.07 24.59
CA LYS A 151 -6.02 1.25 24.18
C LYS A 151 -5.21 1.85 23.02
N LEU A 152 -4.50 1.05 22.23
CA LEU A 152 -3.91 1.53 20.98
C LEU A 152 -5.00 1.58 19.90
N PRO A 153 -5.37 2.75 19.36
CA PRO A 153 -6.41 2.83 18.33
C PRO A 153 -5.87 2.53 16.92
N GLY A 154 -4.55 2.59 16.68
CA GLY A 154 -4.01 2.57 15.32
C GLY A 154 -4.53 3.73 14.46
N ALA A 155 -4.20 3.73 13.16
CA ALA A 155 -4.69 4.75 12.23
C ALA A 155 -6.17 4.55 11.83
N TYR A 156 -6.69 3.33 11.98
CA TYR A 156 -8.02 2.91 11.49
C TYR A 156 -8.95 2.43 12.63
N GLY A 157 -8.66 2.83 13.87
CA GLY A 157 -9.50 2.56 15.03
C GLY A 157 -9.25 1.22 15.72
N PHE A 158 -9.84 1.09 16.92
CA PHE A 158 -9.64 -0.06 17.81
C PHE A 158 -10.07 -1.39 17.20
N GLU A 159 -11.13 -1.40 16.39
CA GLU A 159 -11.62 -2.61 15.73
C GLU A 159 -10.54 -3.20 14.83
N THR A 160 -10.03 -2.41 13.89
CA THR A 160 -8.93 -2.78 12.98
C THR A 160 -7.67 -3.19 13.75
N THR A 161 -7.30 -2.44 14.77
CA THR A 161 -6.12 -2.75 15.59
C THR A 161 -6.25 -4.11 16.27
N ASN A 162 -7.42 -4.41 16.84
CA ASN A 162 -7.70 -5.67 17.51
C ASN A 162 -7.84 -6.85 16.52
N GLU A 163 -8.37 -6.59 15.32
CA GLU A 163 -8.40 -7.57 14.23
C GLU A 163 -6.99 -8.00 13.84
N ILE A 164 -6.10 -7.04 13.54
CA ILE A 164 -4.70 -7.35 13.22
C ILE A 164 -4.02 -8.07 14.39
N LYS A 165 -4.23 -7.62 15.64
CA LYS A 165 -3.68 -8.28 16.83
C LYS A 165 -4.14 -9.75 16.98
N ARG A 166 -5.36 -10.09 16.55
CA ARG A 166 -5.85 -11.48 16.47
C ARG A 166 -5.05 -12.28 15.45
N PHE A 167 -4.91 -11.76 14.23
CA PHE A 167 -4.16 -12.45 13.17
C PHE A 167 -2.70 -12.68 13.53
N LEU A 168 -2.11 -11.80 14.33
CA LEU A 168 -0.73 -11.92 14.81
C LEU A 168 -0.56 -12.93 15.96
N GLN A 169 -1.62 -13.58 16.43
CA GLN A 169 -1.48 -14.62 17.45
C GLN A 169 -0.67 -15.82 16.92
N PRO A 170 0.09 -16.52 17.78
CA PRO A 170 0.96 -17.63 17.38
C PRO A 170 0.24 -18.82 16.73
N ASP A 171 -1.06 -18.99 16.98
CA ASP A 171 -1.87 -20.04 16.36
C ASP A 171 -2.35 -19.70 14.94
N ILE A 172 -2.24 -18.43 14.52
CA ILE A 172 -2.68 -17.96 13.19
C ILE A 172 -1.50 -17.68 12.26
N ALA A 173 -0.61 -16.75 12.62
CA ALA A 173 0.50 -16.33 11.76
C ALA A 173 1.90 -16.66 12.31
N ASP A 174 2.04 -17.00 13.61
CA ASP A 174 3.33 -17.20 14.30
C ASP A 174 4.52 -16.40 13.75
N ILE A 175 4.54 -15.10 14.02
CA ILE A 175 5.63 -14.22 13.55
C ILE A 175 6.79 -14.09 14.55
N ARG A 176 6.89 -15.01 15.52
CA ARG A 176 7.93 -14.95 16.55
C ARG A 176 9.31 -15.11 15.91
N GLY A 177 10.22 -14.18 16.19
CA GLY A 177 11.56 -14.17 15.64
C GLY A 177 11.67 -13.65 14.20
N HIS A 178 10.56 -13.32 13.53
CA HIS A 178 10.55 -12.86 12.14
C HIS A 178 11.25 -11.50 11.98
N HIS A 179 11.89 -11.30 10.83
CA HIS A 179 12.16 -9.98 10.29
C HIS A 179 11.01 -9.59 9.35
N VAL A 180 10.23 -8.59 9.74
CA VAL A 180 8.98 -8.21 9.06
C VAL A 180 9.16 -6.93 8.24
N LEU A 181 8.74 -6.95 6.98
CA LEU A 181 8.58 -5.75 6.15
C LEU A 181 7.19 -5.15 6.39
N ILE A 182 7.11 -3.87 6.77
CA ILE A 182 5.85 -3.11 6.78
C ILE A 182 5.84 -2.17 5.57
N ILE A 183 4.78 -2.20 4.78
CA ILE A 183 4.63 -1.31 3.61
C ILE A 183 3.60 -0.23 3.94
N GLY A 184 4.08 1.01 4.05
CA GLY A 184 3.29 2.20 4.37
C GLY A 184 2.97 2.30 5.86
N SER A 185 3.44 3.37 6.50
CA SER A 185 3.11 3.63 7.91
C SER A 185 3.41 5.08 8.27
N GLN A 186 2.38 5.85 8.63
CA GLN A 186 2.55 7.24 9.06
C GLN A 186 2.90 7.38 10.56
N SER A 187 2.57 6.37 11.37
CA SER A 187 2.88 6.30 12.80
C SER A 187 3.14 4.85 13.20
N PRO A 188 3.95 4.58 14.26
CA PRO A 188 4.48 3.24 14.52
C PRO A 188 3.46 2.27 15.18
N TRP A 189 2.19 2.30 14.78
CA TRP A 189 1.15 1.48 15.40
C TRP A 189 1.23 0.02 14.96
N LEU A 190 1.41 -0.27 13.67
CA LEU A 190 1.61 -1.63 13.16
C LEU A 190 2.92 -2.21 13.70
N GLU A 191 3.98 -1.41 13.70
CA GLU A 191 5.29 -1.78 14.20
C GLU A 191 5.21 -2.23 15.66
N ILE A 192 4.46 -1.51 16.51
CA ILE A 192 4.20 -1.93 17.90
C ILE A 192 3.47 -3.28 17.95
N LEU A 193 2.41 -3.47 17.17
CA LEU A 193 1.67 -4.75 17.16
C LEU A 193 2.60 -5.92 16.80
N VAL A 194 3.41 -5.74 15.77
CA VAL A 194 4.31 -6.75 15.22
C VAL A 194 5.45 -7.08 16.20
N LEU A 195 6.08 -6.07 16.80
CA LEU A 195 7.10 -6.28 17.82
C LEU A 195 6.53 -6.97 19.07
N LYS A 196 5.33 -6.59 19.52
CA LYS A 196 4.67 -7.18 20.69
C LYS A 196 4.16 -8.61 20.42
N ALA A 197 3.91 -8.97 19.17
CA ALA A 197 3.63 -10.34 18.73
C ALA A 197 4.90 -11.20 18.63
N GLY A 198 6.09 -10.63 18.86
CA GLY A 198 7.35 -11.36 18.99
C GLY A 198 8.26 -11.30 17.77
N ALA A 199 7.98 -10.44 16.78
CA ALA A 199 8.93 -10.20 15.70
C ALA A 199 10.28 -9.73 16.25
N LYS A 200 11.36 -10.22 15.66
CA LYS A 200 12.73 -9.85 16.07
C LYS A 200 13.09 -8.45 15.59
N HIS A 201 12.68 -8.11 14.37
CA HIS A 201 13.02 -6.84 13.74
C HIS A 201 11.94 -6.43 12.74
N VAL A 202 11.73 -5.13 12.58
CA VAL A 202 10.81 -4.57 11.60
C VAL A 202 11.58 -3.64 10.65
N THR A 203 11.26 -3.70 9.36
CA THR A 203 11.66 -2.67 8.40
C THR A 203 10.42 -2.03 7.80
N THR A 204 10.21 -0.75 8.07
CA THR A 204 9.09 0.01 7.48
C THR A 204 9.55 0.67 6.19
N MET A 205 8.84 0.41 5.10
CA MET A 205 9.03 1.04 3.81
C MET A 205 7.96 2.11 3.56
N ASP A 206 8.39 3.33 3.25
CA ASP A 206 7.50 4.44 2.91
C ASP A 206 8.16 5.38 1.88
N TYR A 207 7.38 6.22 1.21
CA TYR A 207 7.87 7.22 0.26
C TYR A 207 8.64 8.33 0.98
N VAL A 208 8.24 8.66 2.21
CA VAL A 208 8.88 9.71 3.01
C VAL A 208 9.97 9.15 3.92
N GLN A 209 10.92 10.01 4.28
CA GLN A 209 11.90 9.66 5.30
C GLN A 209 11.23 9.55 6.67
N ILE A 210 11.59 8.52 7.43
CA ILE A 210 11.11 8.33 8.80
C ILE A 210 12.32 8.33 9.73
N ASN A 211 12.40 9.36 10.58
CA ASN A 211 13.37 9.44 11.67
C ASN A 211 12.90 8.56 12.83
N ASN A 212 13.34 7.31 12.82
CA ASN A 212 12.99 6.34 13.86
C ASN A 212 14.03 6.29 14.99
N LYS A 213 13.56 6.15 16.24
CA LYS A 213 14.40 5.98 17.44
C LYS A 213 14.33 4.60 18.12
N ASN A 214 13.53 3.67 17.60
CA ASN A 214 13.48 2.31 18.14
C ASN A 214 14.54 1.40 17.49
N PRO A 215 15.45 0.76 18.25
CA PRO A 215 16.55 -0.04 17.69
C PRO A 215 16.10 -1.30 16.95
N ASN A 216 14.91 -1.83 17.23
CA ASN A 216 14.37 -3.02 16.57
C ASN A 216 13.57 -2.67 15.30
N VAL A 217 13.63 -1.41 14.87
CA VAL A 217 12.97 -0.91 13.67
C VAL A 217 13.97 -0.20 12.78
N SER A 218 13.94 -0.51 11.49
CA SER A 218 14.65 0.23 10.44
C SER A 218 13.63 0.82 9.47
N THR A 219 14.02 1.86 8.76
CA THR A 219 13.16 2.50 7.76
C THR A 219 13.89 2.49 6.41
N ILE A 220 13.12 2.38 5.33
CA ILE A 220 13.68 2.29 3.98
C ILE A 220 12.75 2.97 2.97
N THR A 221 13.28 3.53 1.90
CA THR A 221 12.47 4.01 0.77
C THR A 221 12.39 2.92 -0.31
N PRO A 222 11.39 2.95 -1.21
CA PRO A 222 11.35 2.03 -2.35
C PRO A 222 12.64 2.03 -3.20
N ASN A 223 13.24 3.21 -3.42
CA ASN A 223 14.52 3.35 -4.12
C ASN A 223 15.67 2.69 -3.37
N SER A 224 15.77 2.88 -2.05
CA SER A 224 16.81 2.22 -1.24
C SER A 224 16.62 0.70 -1.16
N LEU A 225 15.37 0.21 -1.16
CA LEU A 225 15.09 -1.23 -1.24
C LEU A 225 15.54 -1.79 -2.59
N LYS A 226 15.26 -1.07 -3.68
CA LYS A 226 15.76 -1.39 -5.03
C LYS A 226 17.27 -1.48 -5.08
N GLU A 227 17.99 -0.48 -4.56
CA GLU A 227 19.46 -0.47 -4.54
C GLU A 227 20.01 -1.67 -3.77
N LYS A 228 19.44 -1.97 -2.59
CA LYS A 228 19.84 -3.14 -1.80
C LYS A 228 19.57 -4.46 -2.52
N PHE A 229 18.43 -4.58 -3.20
CA PHE A 229 18.09 -5.78 -3.95
C PHE A 229 19.06 -6.00 -5.12
N LEU A 230 19.32 -4.95 -5.92
CA LEU A 230 20.18 -5.05 -7.10
C LEU A 230 21.67 -5.21 -6.78
N SER A 231 22.10 -4.72 -5.61
CA SER A 231 23.46 -4.91 -5.11
C SER A 231 23.66 -6.21 -4.32
N GLU A 232 22.65 -7.08 -4.27
CA GLU A 232 22.66 -8.35 -3.51
C GLU A 232 22.95 -8.16 -2.01
N ASN A 233 22.72 -6.95 -1.48
CA ASN A 233 22.92 -6.58 -0.08
C ASN A 233 21.60 -6.45 0.68
N ILE A 234 20.59 -7.21 0.25
CA ILE A 234 19.27 -7.25 0.87
C ILE A 234 19.18 -8.39 1.88
N THR A 235 18.65 -8.07 3.06
CA THR A 235 18.16 -9.10 3.98
C THR A 235 16.72 -9.43 3.60
N PHE A 236 16.46 -10.68 3.23
CA PHE A 236 15.11 -11.14 2.92
C PHE A 236 14.24 -11.20 4.18
N PHE A 237 12.95 -10.90 4.01
CA PHE A 237 11.97 -10.83 5.09
C PHE A 237 11.25 -12.15 5.29
N ASP A 238 10.91 -12.47 6.53
CA ASP A 238 10.10 -13.66 6.86
C ASP A 238 8.61 -13.38 6.65
N SER A 239 8.19 -12.12 6.73
CA SER A 239 6.80 -11.71 6.47
C SER A 239 6.72 -10.28 5.95
N VAL A 240 5.62 -9.98 5.26
CA VAL A 240 5.22 -8.64 4.86
C VAL A 240 3.85 -8.30 5.45
N ILE A 241 3.68 -7.07 5.92
CA ILE A 241 2.42 -6.58 6.48
C ILE A 241 2.12 -5.22 5.87
N SER A 242 0.88 -4.98 5.48
CA SER A 242 0.44 -3.67 5.02
C SER A 242 -1.03 -3.47 5.34
N HIS A 243 -1.40 -2.28 5.79
CA HIS A 243 -2.78 -1.93 6.04
C HIS A 243 -3.08 -0.53 5.52
N SER A 244 -4.01 -0.44 4.55
CA SER A 244 -4.40 0.79 3.87
C SER A 244 -3.20 1.59 3.33
N SER A 245 -2.49 1.01 2.37
CA SER A 245 -1.33 1.65 1.73
C SER A 245 -1.17 1.20 0.28
N LEU A 246 -1.34 -0.09 -0.02
CA LEU A 246 -1.17 -0.65 -1.37
C LEU A 246 -2.14 -0.03 -2.39
N GLU A 247 -3.37 0.29 -1.97
CA GLU A 247 -4.44 0.85 -2.80
C GLU A 247 -4.11 2.20 -3.42
N HIS A 248 -3.12 2.91 -2.88
CA HIS A 248 -2.73 4.24 -3.35
C HIS A 248 -1.66 4.22 -4.44
N SER A 249 -0.90 3.13 -4.57
CA SER A 249 0.27 3.06 -5.46
C SER A 249 -0.08 3.33 -6.93
N GLY A 250 0.63 4.27 -7.56
CA GLY A 250 0.49 4.59 -8.98
C GLY A 250 -0.69 5.50 -9.32
N LEU A 251 -1.38 6.08 -8.34
CA LEU A 251 -2.46 7.05 -8.55
C LEU A 251 -1.97 8.50 -8.57
N GLY A 252 -0.72 8.75 -8.24
CA GLY A 252 -0.10 10.08 -8.25
C GLY A 252 -0.47 10.99 -7.10
N ARG A 253 -1.26 10.49 -6.13
CA ARG A 253 -1.66 11.23 -4.93
C ARG A 253 -0.48 11.61 -4.04
N TYR A 254 0.58 10.80 -4.03
CA TYR A 254 1.73 10.96 -3.14
C TYR A 254 2.99 11.37 -3.92
N SER A 255 2.82 12.14 -5.01
CA SER A 255 3.86 12.55 -5.96
C SER A 255 4.50 11.40 -6.76
N ASP A 256 3.97 10.18 -6.65
CA ASP A 256 4.32 9.05 -7.50
C ASP A 256 3.89 9.31 -8.96
N ALA A 257 4.63 8.78 -9.94
CA ALA A 257 4.17 8.84 -11.32
C ALA A 257 2.95 7.92 -11.51
N LEU A 258 2.02 8.31 -12.39
CA LEU A 258 0.88 7.45 -12.72
C LEU A 258 1.35 6.09 -13.24
N ASN A 259 0.90 5.02 -12.59
CA ASN A 259 1.20 3.65 -12.95
C ASN A 259 -0.06 2.80 -12.69
N PRO A 260 -0.74 2.31 -13.75
CA PRO A 260 -1.94 1.48 -13.60
C PRO A 260 -1.76 0.27 -12.69
N TRP A 261 -0.55 -0.29 -12.67
CA TRP A 261 -0.20 -1.54 -11.97
C TRP A 261 0.63 -1.31 -10.71
N GLY A 262 0.66 -0.09 -10.17
CA GLY A 262 1.50 0.27 -9.02
C GLY A 262 1.31 -0.67 -7.83
N ASP A 263 0.07 -0.92 -7.45
CA ASP A 263 -0.34 -1.86 -6.38
C ASP A 263 0.12 -3.30 -6.66
N LEU A 264 -0.13 -3.80 -7.87
CA LEU A 264 0.27 -5.14 -8.29
C LEU A 264 1.79 -5.32 -8.28
N ILE A 265 2.53 -4.32 -8.75
CA ILE A 265 3.99 -4.31 -8.79
C ILE A 265 4.56 -4.22 -7.38
N THR A 266 3.99 -3.40 -6.49
CA THR A 266 4.40 -3.34 -5.07
C THR A 266 4.25 -4.71 -4.43
N MET A 267 3.12 -5.40 -4.65
CA MET A 267 2.88 -6.72 -4.07
C MET A 267 3.76 -7.82 -4.68
N ALA A 268 4.09 -7.72 -5.97
CA ALA A 268 5.07 -8.60 -6.62
C ALA A 268 6.51 -8.36 -6.12
N LYS A 269 6.91 -7.10 -5.89
CA LYS A 269 8.21 -6.78 -5.27
C LYS A 269 8.29 -7.30 -3.84
N ALA A 270 7.22 -7.18 -3.05
CA ALA A 270 7.13 -7.78 -1.73
C ALA A 270 7.32 -9.31 -1.82
N TRP A 271 6.64 -9.97 -2.76
CA TRP A 271 6.84 -11.40 -3.03
C TRP A 271 8.30 -11.73 -3.34
N CYS A 272 9.01 -10.90 -4.11
CA CYS A 272 10.41 -11.09 -4.44
C CYS A 272 11.37 -11.01 -3.24
N VAL A 273 11.04 -10.24 -2.20
CA VAL A 273 11.93 -10.03 -1.04
C VAL A 273 11.50 -10.79 0.21
N VAL A 274 10.37 -11.49 0.16
CA VAL A 274 9.92 -12.40 1.23
C VAL A 274 10.49 -13.81 0.98
N LYS A 275 10.96 -14.48 2.03
CA LYS A 275 11.50 -15.85 1.96
C LYS A 275 10.43 -16.86 1.53
N PRO A 276 10.80 -18.02 0.96
CA PRO A 276 9.85 -19.12 0.73
C PRO A 276 9.05 -19.43 2.00
N LEU A 277 7.75 -19.72 1.83
CA LEU A 277 6.79 -19.93 2.92
C LEU A 277 6.58 -18.72 3.87
N GLY A 278 7.14 -17.56 3.54
CA GLY A 278 6.90 -16.33 4.29
C GLY A 278 5.45 -15.85 4.15
N LEU A 279 5.01 -15.04 5.10
CA LEU A 279 3.60 -14.63 5.22
C LEU A 279 3.36 -13.24 4.66
N ALA A 280 2.13 -12.98 4.22
CA ALA A 280 1.61 -11.64 3.94
C ALA A 280 0.33 -11.39 4.73
N LEU A 281 0.30 -10.38 5.60
CA LEU A 281 -0.92 -9.95 6.30
C LEU A 281 -1.35 -8.59 5.75
N ILE A 282 -2.38 -8.58 4.92
CA ILE A 282 -2.76 -7.42 4.11
C ILE A 282 -4.19 -7.00 4.43
N GLY A 283 -4.41 -5.69 4.62
CA GLY A 283 -5.73 -5.06 4.69
C GLY A 283 -5.82 -3.89 3.72
N VAL A 284 -6.83 -3.90 2.84
CA VAL A 284 -7.09 -2.84 1.85
C VAL A 284 -8.61 -2.62 1.74
N PRO A 285 -9.08 -1.47 1.24
CA PRO A 285 -10.50 -1.23 0.99
C PRO A 285 -11.16 -2.32 0.15
N ALA A 286 -12.18 -2.97 0.70
CA ALA A 286 -12.89 -4.08 0.06
C ALA A 286 -14.32 -3.71 -0.32
N GLY A 287 -14.76 -4.13 -1.50
CA GLY A 287 -16.09 -3.81 -2.00
C GLY A 287 -16.26 -4.21 -3.47
N ILE A 288 -17.05 -3.45 -4.20
CA ILE A 288 -17.19 -3.62 -5.65
C ILE A 288 -15.96 -3.02 -6.32
N ASP A 289 -15.33 -3.80 -7.22
CA ASP A 289 -14.12 -3.46 -7.94
C ASP A 289 -14.21 -2.07 -8.60
N ARG A 290 -13.46 -1.10 -8.09
CA ARG A 290 -13.43 0.27 -8.64
C ARG A 290 -12.17 1.03 -8.32
N ILE A 291 -11.89 2.03 -9.15
CA ILE A 291 -10.88 3.06 -8.93
C ILE A 291 -11.61 4.34 -8.51
N GLU A 292 -11.32 4.85 -7.31
CA GLU A 292 -11.79 6.17 -6.86
C GLU A 292 -10.63 7.15 -7.06
N PHE A 293 -10.56 7.75 -8.25
CA PHE A 293 -9.37 8.42 -8.73
C PHE A 293 -9.27 9.87 -8.23
N ASN A 294 -8.14 10.32 -7.69
CA ASN A 294 -6.85 9.64 -7.46
C ASN A 294 -6.67 9.10 -6.02
N ALA A 295 -7.73 9.09 -5.21
CA ALA A 295 -7.66 8.75 -3.80
C ALA A 295 -7.15 7.33 -3.53
N HIS A 296 -7.79 6.30 -4.10
CA HIS A 296 -7.52 4.90 -3.80
C HIS A 296 -8.23 3.91 -4.75
N ARG A 297 -7.94 2.62 -4.56
CA ARG A 297 -8.63 1.48 -5.16
C ARG A 297 -9.54 0.79 -4.14
N ILE A 298 -10.63 0.22 -4.61
CA ILE A 298 -11.50 -0.67 -3.82
C ILE A 298 -11.55 -2.02 -4.51
N TYR A 299 -11.19 -3.04 -3.76
CA TYR A 299 -10.95 -4.37 -4.30
C TYR A 299 -12.18 -5.26 -4.09
N GLY A 300 -12.68 -5.76 -5.21
CA GLY A 300 -13.62 -6.88 -5.28
C GLY A 300 -12.94 -8.13 -5.82
N PRO A 301 -13.71 -9.16 -6.22
CA PRO A 301 -13.17 -10.44 -6.64
C PRO A 301 -12.14 -10.33 -7.79
N LEU A 302 -12.36 -9.42 -8.75
CA LEU A 302 -11.46 -9.29 -9.89
C LEU A 302 -10.12 -8.71 -9.43
N MET A 303 -10.12 -7.53 -8.81
CA MET A 303 -8.87 -6.87 -8.43
C MET A 303 -8.12 -7.63 -7.34
N PHE A 304 -8.82 -8.26 -6.38
CA PHE A 304 -8.17 -9.13 -5.39
C PHE A 304 -7.41 -10.29 -6.04
N SER A 305 -7.99 -10.91 -7.07
CA SER A 305 -7.34 -12.02 -7.77
C SER A 305 -6.01 -11.61 -8.42
N HIS A 306 -5.87 -10.34 -8.79
CA HIS A 306 -4.64 -9.80 -9.36
C HIS A 306 -3.67 -9.31 -8.27
N LEU A 307 -4.16 -8.59 -7.26
CA LEU A 307 -3.34 -8.07 -6.16
C LEU A 307 -2.57 -9.19 -5.44
N PHE A 308 -3.23 -10.32 -5.21
CA PHE A 308 -2.68 -11.44 -4.46
C PHE A 308 -2.12 -12.57 -5.35
N THR A 309 -1.71 -12.22 -6.57
CA THR A 309 -1.01 -13.16 -7.46
C THR A 309 0.21 -13.78 -6.75
N ASN A 310 0.36 -15.11 -6.86
CA ASN A 310 1.42 -15.92 -6.23
C ASN A 310 1.40 -15.97 -4.69
N TRP A 311 0.31 -15.54 -4.08
CA TRP A 311 0.04 -15.68 -2.66
C TRP A 311 -1.11 -16.67 -2.45
N LYS A 312 -0.92 -17.63 -1.55
CA LYS A 312 -1.95 -18.62 -1.20
C LYS A 312 -2.71 -18.13 0.03
N LEU A 313 -4.03 -18.09 -0.04
CA LEU A 313 -4.85 -17.64 1.09
C LEU A 313 -4.78 -18.67 2.24
N LYS A 314 -4.60 -18.19 3.47
CA LYS A 314 -4.63 -19.00 4.70
C LYS A 314 -5.87 -18.69 5.52
N TYR A 315 -6.13 -17.39 5.74
CA TYR A 315 -7.29 -16.90 6.51
C TYR A 315 -7.78 -15.58 5.93
N SER A 316 -9.09 -15.32 6.04
CA SER A 316 -9.71 -14.08 5.55
C SER A 316 -10.89 -13.69 6.43
N GLU A 317 -11.00 -12.40 6.76
CA GLU A 317 -12.21 -11.78 7.35
C GLU A 317 -13.12 -11.15 6.29
N LEU A 318 -12.86 -11.45 5.02
CA LEU A 318 -13.63 -10.91 3.92
C LEU A 318 -15.07 -11.44 3.97
N ASN A 319 -16.03 -10.52 4.03
CA ASN A 319 -17.44 -10.79 4.04
C ASN A 319 -18.11 -10.04 2.88
N TYR A 320 -18.43 -10.78 1.83
CA TYR A 320 -19.08 -10.25 0.63
C TYR A 320 -20.45 -9.63 0.89
N SER A 321 -21.14 -9.99 1.98
CA SER A 321 -22.41 -9.37 2.34
C SER A 321 -22.26 -7.89 2.75
N LYS A 322 -21.03 -7.44 3.05
CA LYS A 322 -20.73 -6.03 3.35
C LYS A 322 -20.45 -5.21 2.09
N PHE A 323 -20.39 -5.84 0.91
CA PHE A 323 -20.11 -5.13 -0.33
C PHE A 323 -21.33 -4.29 -0.72
N ASN A 324 -21.14 -2.98 -0.77
CA ASN A 324 -22.20 -2.02 -1.02
C ASN A 324 -21.64 -0.84 -1.82
N GLU A 325 -22.29 -0.50 -2.94
CA GLU A 325 -21.91 0.61 -3.82
C GLU A 325 -21.95 1.98 -3.12
N ASN A 326 -22.78 2.11 -2.09
CA ASN A 326 -22.99 3.34 -1.33
C ASN A 326 -22.29 3.31 0.04
N ALA A 327 -21.57 2.23 0.37
CA ALA A 327 -20.80 2.19 1.61
C ALA A 327 -19.63 3.17 1.56
N CYS A 328 -19.24 3.64 2.74
CA CYS A 328 -18.02 4.43 2.92
C CYS A 328 -16.82 3.70 2.29
N SER A 329 -16.17 4.38 1.36
CA SER A 329 -15.11 3.85 0.49
C SER A 329 -13.94 3.20 1.22
N TYR A 330 -13.57 3.72 2.39
CA TYR A 330 -12.38 3.30 3.15
C TYR A 330 -12.73 2.62 4.49
N CYS A 331 -14.02 2.44 4.81
CA CYS A 331 -14.43 1.97 6.13
C CYS A 331 -14.37 0.44 6.28
N TYR A 332 -14.45 -0.32 5.19
CA TYR A 332 -14.35 -1.77 5.23
C TYR A 332 -13.02 -2.24 4.65
N GLN A 333 -12.08 -2.57 5.54
CA GLN A 333 -10.74 -3.04 5.19
C GLN A 333 -10.43 -4.34 5.94
N PRO A 334 -11.12 -5.45 5.61
CA PRO A 334 -10.86 -6.72 6.26
C PRO A 334 -9.41 -7.12 6.06
N VAL A 335 -8.86 -7.86 7.02
CA VAL A 335 -7.50 -8.38 6.94
C VAL A 335 -7.51 -9.78 6.34
N GLN A 336 -6.52 -10.08 5.50
CA GLN A 336 -6.28 -11.39 4.93
C GLN A 336 -4.84 -11.84 5.22
N LEU A 337 -4.69 -13.10 5.61
CA LEU A 337 -3.40 -13.75 5.76
C LEU A 337 -3.13 -14.68 4.58
N PHE A 338 -1.96 -14.51 3.98
CA PHE A 338 -1.47 -15.35 2.90
C PHE A 338 -0.12 -15.95 3.24
N GLU A 339 0.20 -17.01 2.52
CA GLU A 339 1.51 -17.65 2.50
C GLU A 339 2.09 -17.55 1.09
N LYS A 340 3.39 -17.26 1.00
CA LYS A 340 4.09 -17.16 -0.29
C LYS A 340 4.08 -18.51 -1.00
N MET A 341 3.54 -18.56 -2.22
CA MET A 341 3.61 -19.77 -3.04
C MET A 341 5.04 -20.04 -3.48
N THR A 342 5.46 -21.30 -3.40
CA THR A 342 6.65 -21.79 -4.09
C THR A 342 6.29 -22.01 -5.56
N MET A 343 6.99 -21.33 -6.47
CA MET A 343 6.89 -21.65 -7.90
C MET A 343 7.63 -22.97 -8.12
N GLU A 344 6.92 -23.99 -8.60
CA GLU A 344 7.51 -25.28 -9.01
C GLU A 344 8.43 -25.15 -10.23
#